data_AF-A0A536WT15-F1
#
_entry.id   AF-A0A536WT15-F1
#
_cell.length_a   1.000
_cell.length_b   1.000
_cell.length_c   1.000
_cell.angle_alpha   90.00
_cell.angle_beta   90.00
_cell.angle_gamma   90.00
#
_symmetry.space_group_name_H-M   'P 1'
#
loop_
_entity.id
_entity.type
_entity.pdbx_description
1 polymer ?
#
loop_
_entity_poly.entity_id
_entity_poly.type
_entity_poly.pdbx_seq_one_letter_code
_entity_poly.pdbx_strand_id
1 'polypeptide(L)'
;VLRIALTIVAVKLLEFPYLKLAGGAALLWIAVKLLVPQDEDDGEVAASTQLWGAVKTILIADLIMSTDNVIAVAAAAKGSILLLVLGLVISIPLVIFGATLLMVLMERYPIIITLGAAVLGWTAGEMGVTDPAVADWVKANAHWLDWIAPVVGAVLVVVVGKALARRKEPKGEASVP
;
A
#
# COMPACT_ATOMS: atom_id res chain seq x y z
N VAL A 1 -0.05 18.15 13.45
CA VAL A 1 -0.57 19.37 12.79
C VAL A 1 -0.26 19.37 11.30
N LEU A 2 0.98 19.15 10.88
CA LEU A 2 1.36 19.09 9.46
C LEU A 2 0.63 17.98 8.68
N ARG A 3 0.56 16.75 9.23
CA ARG A 3 -0.27 15.66 8.66
C ARG A 3 -1.74 16.05 8.47
N ILE A 4 -2.33 16.82 9.38
CA ILE A 4 -3.72 17.29 9.26
C ILE A 4 -3.82 18.32 8.13
N ALA A 5 -2.91 19.28 8.07
CA ALA A 5 -2.86 20.29 7.01
C ALA A 5 -2.65 19.65 5.63
N LEU A 6 -1.70 18.72 5.50
CA LEU A 6 -1.43 18.00 4.26
C LEU A 6 -2.58 17.07 3.87
N THR A 7 -3.26 16.42 4.82
CA THR A 7 -4.48 15.66 4.51
C THR A 7 -5.59 16.59 4.01
N ILE A 8 -5.76 17.78 4.59
CA ILE A 8 -6.74 18.77 4.09
C ILE A 8 -6.39 19.18 2.66
N VAL A 9 -5.12 19.51 2.40
CA VAL A 9 -4.63 19.85 1.05
C VAL A 9 -4.82 18.67 0.10
N ALA A 10 -4.47 17.45 0.50
CA ALA A 10 -4.63 16.25 -0.32
C ALA A 10 -6.11 15.97 -0.63
N VAL A 11 -7.00 16.07 0.36
CA VAL A 11 -8.46 15.94 0.15
C VAL A 11 -8.95 17.00 -0.83
N LYS A 12 -8.45 18.25 -0.73
CA LYS A 12 -8.75 19.32 -1.68
C LYS A 12 -8.19 19.05 -3.08
N LEU A 13 -7.00 18.47 -3.18
CA LEU A 13 -6.43 18.05 -4.46
C LEU A 13 -7.23 16.90 -5.08
N LEU A 14 -7.78 15.99 -4.28
CA LEU A 14 -8.67 14.92 -4.76
C LEU A 14 -10.03 15.42 -5.28
N GLU A 15 -10.37 16.69 -5.06
CA GLU A 15 -11.49 17.37 -5.74
C GLU A 15 -11.11 17.82 -7.16
N PHE A 16 -9.84 17.73 -7.56
CA PHE A 16 -9.41 18.00 -8.93
C PHE A 16 -9.78 16.82 -9.85
N PRO A 17 -10.38 17.09 -11.02
CA PRO A 17 -10.82 16.03 -11.93
C PRO A 17 -9.65 15.19 -12.42
N TYR A 18 -9.89 13.90 -12.66
CA TYR A 18 -8.93 12.89 -13.10
C TYR A 18 -7.86 12.47 -12.09
N LEU A 19 -7.70 13.19 -10.96
CA LEU A 19 -6.68 12.83 -9.97
C LEU A 19 -6.98 11.49 -9.30
N LYS A 20 -8.26 11.21 -8.99
CA LYS A 20 -8.65 9.93 -8.40
C LYS A 20 -8.59 8.82 -9.44
N LEU A 21 -8.87 9.09 -10.70
CA LEU A 21 -8.69 8.12 -11.78
C LEU A 21 -7.22 7.71 -11.93
N ALA A 22 -6.30 8.68 -11.94
CA ALA A 22 -4.87 8.39 -12.01
C ALA A 22 -4.38 7.64 -10.76
N GLY A 23 -4.79 8.08 -9.57
CA GLY A 23 -4.48 7.40 -8.32
C GLY A 23 -5.04 5.98 -8.25
N GLY A 24 -6.29 5.78 -8.69
CA GLY A 24 -6.93 4.48 -8.79
C GLY A 24 -6.22 3.54 -9.77
N ALA A 25 -5.81 4.05 -10.94
CA ALA A 25 -5.02 3.27 -11.90
C ALA A 25 -3.66 2.84 -11.30
N ALA A 26 -2.97 3.74 -10.60
CA ALA A 26 -1.73 3.41 -9.89
C ALA A 26 -1.97 2.37 -8.79
N LEU A 27 -3.07 2.48 -8.03
CA LEU A 27 -3.45 1.50 -7.01
C LEU A 27 -3.75 0.12 -7.61
N LEU A 28 -4.47 0.03 -8.74
CA LEU A 28 -4.69 -1.25 -9.43
C LEU A 28 -3.36 -1.88 -9.85
N TRP A 29 -2.44 -1.09 -10.39
CA TRP A 29 -1.12 -1.57 -10.79
C TRP A 29 -0.32 -2.11 -9.60
N ILE A 30 -0.29 -1.38 -8.49
CA ILE A 30 0.37 -1.81 -7.24
C ILE A 30 -0.28 -3.07 -6.69
N ALA A 31 -1.62 -3.13 -6.67
CA ALA A 31 -2.38 -4.25 -6.13
C ALA A 31 -2.17 -5.55 -6.94
N VAL A 32 -2.11 -5.45 -8.28
CA VAL A 32 -1.75 -6.60 -9.13
C VAL A 32 -0.29 -6.99 -8.92
N LYS A 33 0.65 -6.03 -8.88
CA LYS A 33 2.06 -6.30 -8.62
C LYS A 33 2.30 -6.97 -7.26
N LEU A 34 1.48 -6.66 -6.25
CA LEU A 34 1.56 -7.27 -4.94
C LEU A 34 1.27 -8.79 -4.95
N LEU A 35 0.45 -9.26 -5.90
CA LEU A 35 0.13 -10.68 -6.05
C LEU A 35 1.04 -11.45 -7.01
N VAL A 36 1.74 -10.74 -7.88
CA VAL A 36 2.64 -11.36 -8.87
C VAL A 36 4.02 -11.51 -8.26
N PRO A 37 4.62 -12.71 -8.25
CA PRO A 37 6.01 -12.90 -7.83
C PRO A 37 6.92 -11.96 -8.60
N GLN A 38 7.71 -11.18 -7.87
CA GLN A 38 8.79 -10.39 -8.47
C GLN A 38 9.89 -11.39 -8.85
N ASP A 39 10.42 -11.29 -10.07
CA ASP A 39 11.58 -12.11 -10.44
C ASP A 39 12.77 -11.58 -9.63
N GLU A 40 13.42 -12.43 -8.84
CA GLU A 40 14.67 -12.10 -8.16
C GLU A 40 15.78 -11.92 -9.21
N ASP A 41 15.89 -10.72 -9.77
CA ASP A 41 17.04 -10.30 -10.58
C ASP A 41 18.11 -9.60 -9.72
N ASP A 42 17.97 -9.67 -8.39
CA ASP A 42 18.98 -9.24 -7.43
C ASP A 42 19.78 -10.47 -6.99
N GLY A 43 20.89 -10.69 -7.69
CA GLY A 43 21.83 -11.79 -7.46
C GLY A 43 22.29 -11.93 -6.01
N GLU A 44 22.79 -13.13 -5.71
CA GLU A 44 23.39 -13.58 -4.45
C GLU A 44 24.12 -12.49 -3.66
N VAL A 45 23.41 -11.77 -2.81
CA VAL A 45 23.99 -11.02 -1.70
C VAL A 45 23.32 -11.56 -0.46
N ALA A 46 24.13 -12.10 0.46
CA ALA A 46 23.73 -12.75 1.69
C ALA A 46 22.44 -12.16 2.28
N ALA A 47 21.44 -12.99 2.57
CA ALA A 47 20.10 -12.58 3.04
C ALA A 47 20.10 -11.53 4.17
N SER A 48 21.18 -11.44 4.97
CA SER A 48 21.38 -10.38 5.97
C SER A 48 21.55 -8.97 5.38
N THR A 49 22.19 -8.83 4.23
CA THR A 49 22.36 -7.56 3.51
C THR A 49 21.06 -7.10 2.85
N GLN A 50 20.25 -8.02 2.32
CA GLN A 50 18.92 -7.70 1.77
C GLN A 50 17.95 -7.24 2.87
N LEU A 51 17.95 -7.92 4.04
CA LEU A 51 17.15 -7.49 5.19
C LEU A 51 17.57 -6.10 5.69
N TRP A 52 18.87 -5.83 5.80
CA TRP A 52 19.36 -4.49 6.17
C TRP A 52 18.99 -3.43 5.13
N GLY A 53 19.04 -3.77 3.84
CA GLY A 53 18.61 -2.92 2.73
C GLY A 53 17.12 -2.59 2.78
N ALA A 54 16.27 -3.59 2.99
CA ALA A 54 14.82 -3.42 3.12
C ALA A 54 14.45 -2.59 4.36
N VAL A 55 15.04 -2.88 5.51
CA VAL A 55 14.86 -2.09 6.74
C VAL A 55 15.28 -0.64 6.52
N LYS A 56 16.42 -0.40 5.85
CA LYS A 56 16.87 0.96 5.53
C LYS A 56 15.88 1.68 4.60
N THR A 57 15.35 1.01 3.59
CA THR A 57 14.35 1.58 2.68
C THR A 57 13.04 1.89 3.41
N ILE A 58 12.55 0.98 4.25
CA ILE A 58 11.36 1.21 5.09
C ILE A 58 11.60 2.38 6.04
N LEU A 59 12.76 2.44 6.70
CA LEU A 59 13.11 3.53 7.61
C LEU A 59 13.18 4.88 6.90
N ILE A 60 13.77 4.93 5.70
CA ILE A 60 13.83 6.15 4.90
C ILE A 60 12.43 6.57 4.44
N ALA A 61 11.62 5.63 3.94
CA ALA A 61 10.25 5.90 3.52
C ALA A 61 9.37 6.34 4.70
N ASP A 62 9.51 5.67 5.85
CA ASP A 62 8.84 6.04 7.08
C ASP A 62 9.31 7.41 7.54
N LEU A 63 10.61 7.74 7.53
CA LEU A 63 11.08 9.07 7.92
C LEU A 63 10.59 10.17 6.96
N ILE A 64 10.53 9.92 5.65
CA ILE A 64 10.00 10.89 4.68
C ILE A 64 8.50 11.13 4.94
N MET A 65 7.72 10.07 5.13
CA MET A 65 6.30 10.15 5.44
C MET A 65 6.03 10.68 6.85
N SER A 66 6.91 10.35 7.79
CA SER A 66 6.78 10.59 9.22
C SER A 66 7.55 11.82 9.67
N THR A 67 8.24 12.56 8.80
CA THR A 67 8.78 13.89 9.14
C THR A 67 7.66 14.76 9.72
N ASP A 68 6.46 14.61 9.16
CA ASP A 68 5.23 15.24 9.67
C ASP A 68 4.75 14.65 11.02
N ASN A 69 4.99 13.35 11.25
CA ASN A 69 4.73 12.68 12.54
C ASN A 69 5.76 13.09 13.61
N VAL A 70 7.04 13.26 13.27
CA VAL A 70 8.12 13.78 14.13
C VAL A 70 7.80 15.20 14.55
N ILE A 71 7.35 16.05 13.62
CA ILE A 71 6.89 17.41 13.93
C ILE A 71 5.67 17.39 14.88
N ALA A 72 4.77 16.40 14.74
CA ALA A 72 3.65 16.23 15.67
C ALA A 72 4.12 15.84 17.08
N VAL A 73 5.08 14.92 17.19
CA VAL A 73 5.71 14.55 18.48
C VAL A 73 6.46 15.74 19.08
N ALA A 74 7.15 16.54 18.27
CA ALA A 74 7.83 17.77 18.71
C ALA A 74 6.86 18.81 19.29
N ALA A 75 5.70 18.98 18.64
CA ALA A 75 4.64 19.85 19.13
C ALA A 75 4.04 19.33 20.45
N ALA A 76 3.81 18.02 20.56
CA ALA A 76 3.32 17.39 21.79
C ALA A 76 4.34 17.44 22.94
N ALA A 77 5.64 17.39 22.62
CA ALA A 77 6.75 17.50 23.56
C ALA A 77 6.93 18.93 24.13
N LYS A 78 6.19 19.93 23.62
CA LYS A 78 6.19 21.33 24.10
C LYS A 78 7.61 21.91 24.30
N GLY A 79 8.53 21.61 23.38
CA GLY A 79 9.91 22.08 23.42
C GLY A 79 10.89 21.21 24.23
N SER A 80 10.45 20.12 24.85
CA SER A 80 11.34 19.16 25.50
C SER A 80 12.02 18.24 24.48
N ILE A 81 13.31 18.51 24.21
CA ILE A 81 14.15 17.68 23.34
C ILE A 81 14.17 16.22 23.84
N LEU A 82 14.15 16.01 25.16
CA LEU A 82 14.15 14.67 25.74
C LEU A 82 12.90 13.86 25.36
N LEU A 83 11.70 14.47 25.44
CA LEU A 83 10.44 13.80 25.07
C LEU A 83 10.35 13.55 23.56
N LEU A 84 10.89 14.46 22.74
CA LEU A 84 11.01 14.28 21.30
C LEU A 84 11.88 13.06 20.97
N VAL A 85 13.10 13.02 21.50
CA VAL A 85 14.06 11.93 21.25
C VAL A 85 13.49 10.59 21.72
N LEU A 86 12.89 10.54 22.91
CA LEU A 86 12.24 9.33 23.41
C LEU A 86 11.11 8.85 22.50
N GLY A 87 10.27 9.76 22.00
CA GLY A 87 9.19 9.41 21.06
C GLY A 87 9.73 8.80 19.76
N LEU A 88 10.80 9.35 19.20
CA LEU A 88 11.43 8.82 17.98
C LEU A 88 12.12 7.47 18.23
N VAL A 89 12.88 7.37 19.32
CA VAL A 89 13.59 6.14 19.70
C VAL A 89 12.63 4.99 19.94
N ILE A 90 11.43 5.25 20.44
CA ILE A 90 10.39 4.21 20.63
C ILE A 90 9.66 3.89 19.32
N SER A 91 9.42 4.89 18.46
CA SER A 91 8.66 4.70 17.21
C SER A 91 9.38 3.80 16.20
N ILE A 92 10.70 3.95 16.05
CA ILE A 92 11.48 3.20 15.05
C ILE A 92 11.43 1.68 15.32
N PRO A 93 11.76 1.18 16.53
CA PRO A 93 11.62 -0.24 16.86
C PRO A 93 10.20 -0.76 16.72
N LEU A 94 9.19 0.06 17.04
CA LEU A 94 7.79 -0.33 16.92
C LEU A 94 7.40 -0.58 15.46
N VAL A 95 7.83 0.28 14.53
CA VAL A 95 7.60 0.11 13.08
C VAL A 95 8.35 -1.13 12.57
N ILE A 96 9.61 -1.30 12.94
CA ILE A 96 10.41 -2.47 12.54
C ILE A 96 9.78 -3.76 13.06
N PHE A 97 9.42 -3.81 14.35
CA PHE A 97 8.76 -4.97 14.94
C PHE A 97 7.41 -5.26 14.28
N GLY A 98 6.61 -4.23 14.01
CA GLY A 98 5.32 -4.37 13.30
C GLY A 98 5.49 -4.90 11.89
N ALA A 99 6.50 -4.43 11.15
CA ALA A 99 6.83 -4.91 9.81
C ALA A 99 7.31 -6.37 9.83
N THR A 100 8.21 -6.73 10.76
CA THR A 100 8.67 -8.12 10.93
C THR A 100 7.52 -9.05 11.33
N LEU A 101 6.64 -8.62 12.23
CA LEU A 101 5.45 -9.38 12.61
C LEU A 101 4.52 -9.59 11.41
N LEU A 102 4.28 -8.55 10.61
CA LEU A 102 3.49 -8.67 9.39
C LEU A 102 4.14 -9.61 8.37
N MET A 103 5.46 -9.55 8.20
CA MET A 103 6.20 -10.44 7.30
C MET A 103 6.04 -11.91 7.71
N VAL A 104 6.28 -12.22 8.99
CA VAL A 104 6.08 -13.58 9.54
C VAL A 104 4.62 -14.02 9.37
N LEU A 105 3.68 -13.11 9.55
CA LEU A 105 2.25 -13.41 9.38
C LEU A 105 1.90 -13.67 7.90
N MET A 106 2.51 -12.96 6.95
CA MET A 106 2.34 -13.20 5.52
C MET A 106 2.98 -14.53 5.07
N GLU A 107 4.15 -14.88 5.61
CA GLU A 107 4.78 -16.19 5.38
C GLU A 107 3.91 -17.32 5.92
N ARG A 108 3.34 -17.14 7.12
CA ARG A 108 2.49 -18.16 7.75
C ARG A 108 1.10 -18.24 7.13
N TYR A 109 0.54 -17.10 6.72
CA TYR A 109 -0.79 -16.96 6.14
C TYR A 109 -0.75 -16.14 4.85
N PRO A 110 -0.37 -16.76 3.70
CA PRO A 110 -0.27 -16.08 2.41
C PRO A 110 -1.57 -15.43 1.92
N ILE A 111 -2.72 -15.84 2.47
CA ILE A 111 -4.01 -15.23 2.20
C ILE A 111 -4.04 -13.73 2.54
N ILE A 112 -3.21 -13.26 3.47
CA ILE A 112 -3.11 -11.85 3.86
C ILE A 112 -2.67 -10.97 2.69
N ILE A 113 -1.75 -11.46 1.85
CA ILE A 113 -1.31 -10.75 0.64
C ILE A 113 -2.50 -10.60 -0.33
N THR A 114 -3.29 -11.66 -0.50
CA THR A 114 -4.52 -11.62 -1.33
C THR A 114 -5.55 -10.65 -0.78
N LEU A 115 -5.76 -10.62 0.54
CA LEU A 115 -6.68 -9.68 1.18
C LEU A 115 -6.19 -8.24 1.04
N GLY A 116 -4.90 -7.97 1.24
CA GLY A 116 -4.32 -6.65 1.04
C GLY A 116 -4.49 -6.14 -0.39
N ALA A 117 -4.20 -6.99 -1.37
CA ALA A 117 -4.43 -6.67 -2.78
C ALA A 117 -5.91 -6.42 -3.10
N ALA A 118 -6.82 -7.23 -2.54
CA ALA A 118 -8.25 -7.04 -2.72
C ALA A 118 -8.73 -5.69 -2.16
N VAL A 119 -8.25 -5.28 -0.98
CA VAL A 119 -8.54 -3.96 -0.39
C VAL A 119 -8.01 -2.82 -1.26
N LEU A 120 -6.79 -2.94 -1.80
CA LEU A 120 -6.26 -1.94 -2.73
C LEU A 120 -7.09 -1.85 -4.02
N GLY A 121 -7.53 -3.00 -4.55
CA GLY A 121 -8.43 -3.06 -5.71
C GLY A 121 -9.81 -2.45 -5.42
N TRP A 122 -10.34 -2.68 -4.22
CA TRP A 122 -11.60 -2.06 -3.76
C TRP A 122 -11.49 -0.54 -3.76
N THR A 123 -10.47 -0.01 -3.09
CA THR A 123 -10.22 1.44 -3.01
C THR A 123 -10.02 2.04 -4.41
N ALA A 124 -9.32 1.34 -5.30
CA ALA A 124 -9.14 1.81 -6.66
C ALA A 124 -10.44 1.87 -7.46
N GLY A 125 -11.32 0.87 -7.31
CA GLY A 125 -12.65 0.85 -7.93
C GLY A 125 -13.53 1.99 -7.41
N GLU A 126 -13.51 2.25 -6.10
CA GLU A 126 -14.21 3.37 -5.47
C GLU A 126 -13.68 4.73 -5.96
N MET A 127 -12.36 4.90 -6.02
CA MET A 127 -11.73 6.11 -6.56
C MET A 127 -12.09 6.34 -8.03
N GLY A 128 -12.31 5.26 -8.78
CA GLY A 128 -12.73 5.30 -10.18
C GLY A 128 -14.08 5.97 -10.40
N VAL A 129 -15.07 5.66 -9.56
CA VAL A 129 -16.45 6.14 -9.72
C VAL A 129 -16.75 7.41 -8.93
N THR A 130 -15.93 7.71 -7.93
CA THR A 130 -16.04 8.92 -7.10
C THR A 130 -15.17 10.08 -7.59
N ASP A 131 -14.49 9.95 -8.74
CA ASP A 131 -13.71 11.04 -9.35
C ASP A 131 -14.65 12.17 -9.84
N PRO A 132 -14.36 13.45 -9.52
CA PRO A 132 -15.19 14.59 -9.92
C PRO A 132 -15.49 14.66 -11.43
N ALA A 133 -14.62 14.11 -12.30
CA ALA A 133 -14.84 14.08 -13.74
C ALA A 133 -16.01 13.18 -14.17
N VAL A 134 -16.33 12.15 -13.38
CA VAL A 134 -17.34 11.13 -13.72
C VAL A 134 -18.44 10.98 -12.67
N ALA A 135 -18.23 11.45 -11.44
CA ALA A 135 -19.13 11.24 -10.31
C ALA A 135 -20.55 11.76 -10.56
N ASP A 136 -20.71 12.93 -11.20
CA ASP A 136 -22.03 13.50 -11.47
C ASP A 136 -22.79 12.67 -12.53
N TRP A 137 -22.07 12.18 -13.54
CA TRP A 137 -22.65 11.29 -14.54
C TRP A 137 -23.03 9.93 -13.94
N VAL A 138 -22.17 9.36 -13.08
CA VAL A 138 -22.42 8.09 -12.39
C VAL A 138 -23.64 8.20 -11.49
N LYS A 139 -23.76 9.27 -10.69
CA LYS A 139 -24.94 9.50 -9.83
C LYS A 139 -26.23 9.67 -10.64
N ALA A 140 -26.16 10.35 -11.78
CA ALA A 140 -27.34 10.60 -12.61
C ALA A 140 -27.80 9.38 -13.44
N ASN A 141 -26.87 8.55 -13.90
CA ASN A 141 -27.17 7.50 -14.88
C ASN A 141 -26.99 6.07 -14.35
N ALA A 142 -26.18 5.87 -13.30
CA ALA A 142 -25.76 4.54 -12.89
C ALA A 142 -25.30 4.49 -11.41
N HIS A 143 -26.16 4.87 -10.46
CA HIS A 143 -25.86 4.85 -9.02
C HIS A 143 -25.42 3.47 -8.47
N TRP A 144 -25.76 2.39 -9.16
CA TRP A 144 -25.30 1.03 -8.83
C TRP A 144 -23.78 0.84 -8.94
N LEU A 145 -23.09 1.69 -9.72
CA LEU A 145 -21.63 1.66 -9.86
C LEU A 145 -20.92 2.00 -8.55
N ASP A 146 -21.50 2.80 -7.67
CA ASP A 146 -20.90 3.14 -6.36
C ASP A 146 -20.66 1.90 -5.50
N TRP A 147 -21.53 0.89 -5.64
CA TRP A 147 -21.44 -0.38 -4.91
C TRP A 147 -20.70 -1.45 -5.70
N ILE A 148 -20.85 -1.46 -7.02
CA ILE A 148 -20.31 -2.54 -7.87
C ILE A 148 -18.85 -2.27 -8.26
N ALA A 149 -18.45 -1.03 -8.53
CA ALA A 149 -17.09 -0.73 -8.95
C ALA A 149 -16.01 -1.13 -7.93
N PRO A 150 -16.19 -0.93 -6.61
CA PRO A 150 -15.24 -1.41 -5.62
C PRO A 150 -15.14 -2.95 -5.60
N VAL A 151 -16.28 -3.64 -5.64
CA VAL A 151 -16.32 -5.12 -5.69
C VAL A 151 -15.62 -5.63 -6.95
N VAL A 152 -15.92 -5.03 -8.10
CA VAL A 152 -15.29 -5.37 -9.38
C VAL A 152 -13.80 -5.10 -9.34
N GLY A 153 -13.36 -3.97 -8.78
CA GLY A 153 -11.95 -3.65 -8.61
C GLY A 153 -11.21 -4.70 -7.77
N ALA A 154 -11.78 -5.09 -6.63
CA ALA A 154 -11.22 -6.14 -5.77
C ALA A 154 -11.16 -7.49 -6.48
N VAL A 155 -12.24 -7.92 -7.13
CA VAL A 155 -12.31 -9.20 -7.86
C VAL A 155 -11.34 -9.19 -9.04
N LEU A 156 -11.28 -8.10 -9.81
CA LEU A 156 -10.37 -7.94 -10.94
C LEU A 156 -8.91 -8.09 -10.49
N VAL A 157 -8.51 -7.40 -9.42
CA VAL A 157 -7.14 -7.52 -8.89
C VAL A 157 -6.83 -8.96 -8.47
N VAL A 158 -7.74 -9.63 -7.75
CA VAL A 158 -7.50 -11.00 -7.29
C VAL A 158 -7.44 -11.98 -8.46
N VAL A 159 -8.33 -11.86 -9.44
CA VAL A 159 -8.37 -12.75 -10.61
C VAL A 159 -7.15 -12.52 -11.50
N VAL A 160 -6.89 -11.27 -11.88
CA VAL A 160 -5.75 -10.92 -12.76
C VAL A 160 -4.44 -11.20 -12.06
N GLY A 161 -4.28 -10.78 -10.80
CA GLY A 161 -3.08 -11.03 -10.01
C GLY A 161 -2.77 -12.52 -9.87
N LYS A 162 -3.76 -13.35 -9.52
CA LYS A 162 -3.55 -14.81 -9.43
C LYS A 162 -3.32 -15.47 -10.79
N ALA A 163 -3.98 -15.01 -11.85
CA ALA A 163 -3.77 -15.53 -13.20
C ALA A 163 -2.35 -15.23 -13.72
N LEU A 164 -1.84 -14.02 -13.45
CA LEU A 164 -0.47 -13.64 -13.78
C LEU A 164 0.56 -14.35 -12.91
N ALA A 165 0.31 -14.50 -11.61
CA ALA A 165 1.18 -15.26 -10.70
C ALA A 165 1.34 -16.73 -11.15
N ARG A 166 0.24 -17.42 -11.45
CA ARG A 166 0.25 -18.80 -11.97
C ARG A 166 0.96 -18.96 -13.31
N ARG A 167 1.08 -17.90 -14.11
CA ARG A 167 1.82 -17.93 -15.38
C ARG A 167 3.34 -17.83 -15.18
N LYS A 168 3.77 -17.25 -14.06
CA LYS A 168 5.19 -17.12 -13.69
C LYS A 168 5.70 -18.31 -12.88
N GLU A 169 4.81 -19.06 -12.19
CA GLU A 169 5.19 -20.34 -11.60
C GLU A 169 5.64 -21.30 -12.73
N PRO A 170 6.88 -21.82 -12.69
CA PRO A 170 7.34 -22.75 -13.72
C PRO A 170 6.45 -23.99 -13.68
N LYS A 171 5.86 -24.33 -14.83
CA LYS A 171 5.10 -25.57 -15.02
C LYS A 171 6.00 -26.78 -14.74
N GLY A 172 5.88 -27.34 -13.55
CA GLY A 172 6.11 -28.75 -13.22
C GLY A 172 7.52 -29.30 -13.46
N GLU A 173 8.22 -29.60 -12.36
CA GLU A 173 8.89 -30.89 -12.26
C GLU A 173 7.84 -31.98 -12.52
N ALA A 174 7.78 -32.45 -13.75
CA ALA A 174 7.01 -33.61 -14.13
C ALA A 174 7.68 -34.85 -13.52
N SER A 175 7.02 -35.44 -12.53
CA SER A 175 6.99 -36.88 -12.20
C SER A 175 8.30 -37.67 -12.40
N VAL A 176 9.00 -37.99 -11.31
CA VAL A 176 9.89 -39.15 -11.27
C VAL A 176 9.29 -40.15 -10.26
N PRO A 177 8.68 -41.27 -10.72
CA PRO A 177 8.45 -42.42 -9.87
C PRO A 177 9.76 -43.15 -9.53
#